data_AF-A0A2S9FCW7-F1
#
_entry.id   AF-A0A2S9FCW7-F1
#
_cell.length_a   1.000
_cell.length_b   1.000
_cell.length_c   1.000
_cell.angle_alpha   90.00
_cell.angle_beta   90.00
_cell.angle_gamma   90.00
#
_symmetry.space_group_name_H-M   'P 1'
#
loop_
_entity.id
_entity.type
_entity.pdbx_description
1 polymer ?
#
loop_
_entity_poly.entity_id
_entity_poly.type
_entity_poly.pdbx_seq_one_letter_code
_entity_poly.pdbx_strand_id
1 'polypeptide(L)'
;SYVDMRGMPTRDDVVAHYADVSGRQVDDLDYYLVLAKWKLAIGLEQGFQRAGDDEKLLAFGPVVTSLMASAADLAESTDYRG
;
A
#
# COMPACT_ATOMS: atom_id res chain seq x y z
N SER A 1 10.66 -18.29 0.45
CA SER A 1 9.83 -17.23 1.06
C SER A 1 10.72 -16.41 1.97
N TYR A 2 10.88 -15.11 1.70
CA TYR A 2 11.80 -14.22 2.43
C TYR A 2 11.41 -14.03 3.91
N VAL A 3 10.14 -14.29 4.26
CA VAL A 3 9.63 -14.35 5.64
C VAL A 3 8.68 -15.54 5.77
N ASP A 4 8.74 -16.23 6.90
CA ASP A 4 7.76 -17.25 7.28
C ASP A 4 6.54 -16.57 7.91
N MET A 5 5.39 -16.70 7.25
CA MET A 5 4.15 -16.04 7.66
C MET A 5 3.30 -16.93 8.58
N ARG A 6 3.77 -18.12 8.95
CA ARG A 6 3.03 -19.04 9.84
C ARG A 6 2.81 -18.38 11.20
N GLY A 7 1.55 -18.14 11.54
CA GLY A 7 1.12 -17.51 12.80
C GLY A 7 0.93 -16.00 12.74
N MET A 8 1.21 -15.34 11.60
CA MET A 8 0.80 -13.95 11.42
C MET A 8 -0.73 -13.87 11.27
N PRO A 9 -1.38 -12.87 11.90
CA PRO A 9 -2.80 -12.63 11.71
C PRO A 9 -3.09 -12.26 10.25
N THR A 10 -4.29 -12.61 9.78
CA THR A 10 -4.73 -12.16 8.46
C THR A 10 -5.02 -10.66 8.48
N ARG A 11 -5.15 -10.03 7.30
CA ARG A 11 -5.58 -8.62 7.21
C ARG A 11 -6.89 -8.40 7.96
N ASP A 12 -7.85 -9.29 7.79
CA ASP A 12 -9.19 -9.14 8.37
C ASP A 12 -9.15 -9.27 9.89
N ASP A 13 -8.31 -10.16 10.43
CA ASP A 13 -8.08 -10.27 11.88
C ASP A 13 -7.52 -8.96 12.46
N VAL A 14 -6.55 -8.35 11.78
CA VAL A 14 -5.94 -7.09 12.21
C VAL A 14 -6.96 -5.94 12.17
N VAL A 15 -7.76 -5.87 11.10
CA VAL A 15 -8.78 -4.84 10.92
C VAL A 15 -9.89 -4.97 11.98
N ALA A 16 -10.38 -6.19 12.21
CA ALA A 16 -11.39 -6.47 13.21
C ALA A 16 -10.88 -6.11 14.62
N HIS A 17 -9.65 -6.50 14.96
CA HIS A 17 -9.07 -6.17 16.25
C HIS A 17 -8.87 -4.66 16.44
N TYR A 18 -8.43 -3.94 15.40
CA TYR A 18 -8.29 -2.49 15.46
C TYR A 18 -9.65 -1.80 15.68
N ALA A 19 -10.70 -2.23 14.99
CA ALA A 19 -12.04 -1.67 15.15
C ALA A 19 -12.57 -1.89 16.58
N ASP A 20 -12.40 -3.10 17.13
CA ASP A 20 -12.80 -3.44 18.51
C ASP A 20 -12.09 -2.59 19.56
N VAL A 21 -10.75 -2.49 19.49
CA VAL A 21 -9.96 -1.76 20.48
C VAL A 21 -10.12 -0.25 20.37
N SER A 22 -10.24 0.28 19.15
CA SER A 22 -10.29 1.73 18.93
C SER A 22 -11.71 2.32 18.93
N GLY A 23 -12.74 1.48 18.78
CA GLY A 23 -14.13 1.92 18.58
C GLY A 23 -14.34 2.69 17.27
N ARG A 24 -13.40 2.61 16.31
CA ARG A 24 -13.46 3.34 15.04
C ARG A 24 -14.04 2.47 13.93
N GLN A 25 -14.85 3.09 13.08
CA GLN A 25 -15.31 2.50 11.83
C GLN A 25 -14.13 2.29 10.86
N VAL A 26 -14.20 1.22 10.07
CA VAL A 26 -13.15 0.81 9.11
C VAL A 26 -13.71 0.55 7.71
N ASP A 27 -14.95 0.94 7.44
CA ASP A 27 -15.66 0.63 6.20
C ASP A 27 -14.98 1.26 4.96
N ASP A 28 -14.33 2.42 5.14
CA ASP A 28 -13.59 3.11 4.07
C ASP A 28 -12.11 2.69 3.99
N LEU A 29 -11.72 1.57 4.61
CA LEU A 29 -10.31 1.13 4.63
C LEU A 29 -9.72 1.01 3.23
N ASP A 30 -10.52 0.60 2.24
CA ASP A 30 -10.07 0.43 0.86
C ASP A 30 -9.61 1.75 0.23
N TYR A 31 -10.30 2.87 0.53
CA TYR A 31 -9.83 4.21 0.13
C TYR A 31 -8.44 4.50 0.69
N TYR A 32 -8.21 4.21 1.98
CA TYR A 32 -6.92 4.46 2.61
C TYR A 32 -5.81 3.55 2.08
N LEU A 33 -6.14 2.33 1.64
CA LEU A 33 -5.18 1.42 1.01
C LEU A 33 -4.77 1.89 -0.38
N VAL A 34 -5.73 2.36 -1.19
CA VAL A 34 -5.44 3.01 -2.48
C VAL A 34 -4.55 4.23 -2.25
N LEU A 35 -4.95 5.11 -1.32
CA LEU A 35 -4.20 6.32 -0.99
C LEU A 35 -2.78 6.00 -0.49
N ALA A 36 -2.62 4.97 0.35
CA ALA A 36 -1.32 4.55 0.85
C ALA A 36 -0.39 4.07 -0.27
N LYS A 37 -0.89 3.23 -1.19
CA LYS A 37 -0.12 2.76 -2.36
C LYS A 37 0.31 3.90 -3.26
N TRP A 38 -0.63 4.78 -3.62
CA TRP A 38 -0.35 5.96 -4.44
C TRP A 38 0.65 6.90 -3.77
N LYS A 39 0.47 7.21 -2.48
CA LYS A 39 1.34 8.12 -1.74
C LYS A 39 2.75 7.57 -1.58
N LEU A 40 2.89 6.27 -1.33
CA LEU A 40 4.19 5.60 -1.27
C LEU A 40 4.89 5.67 -2.63
N ALA A 41 4.18 5.39 -3.73
CA ALA A 41 4.71 5.48 -5.08
C ALA A 41 5.25 6.89 -5.40
N ILE A 42 4.53 7.95 -5.04
CA ILE A 42 5.02 9.34 -5.21
C ILE A 42 6.28 9.61 -4.40
N GLY A 43 6.33 9.16 -3.14
CA GLY A 43 7.52 9.32 -2.31
C GLY A 43 8.75 8.63 -2.90
N LEU A 44 8.57 7.43 -3.45
CA LEU A 44 9.63 6.67 -4.12
C LEU A 44 10.03 7.28 -5.48
N GLU A 45 9.08 7.78 -6.26
CA GLU A 45 9.30 8.51 -7.51
C GLU A 45 10.23 9.71 -7.28
N GLN A 46 10.02 10.44 -6.18
CA GLN A 46 10.88 11.56 -5.80
C GLN A 46 12.36 11.15 -5.65
N GLY A 47 12.60 9.98 -5.05
CA GLY A 47 13.94 9.42 -4.89
C GLY A 47 14.52 8.97 -6.22
N PHE A 48 13.72 8.25 -7.03
CA PHE A 48 14.10 7.79 -8.37
C PHE A 48 14.52 8.95 -9.29
N GLN A 49 13.73 10.03 -9.32
CA GLN A 49 14.03 11.22 -10.13
C GLN A 49 15.32 11.95 -9.71
N ARG A 50 15.84 11.70 -8.51
CA ARG A 50 17.09 12.28 -7.99
C ARG A 50 18.25 11.29 -7.96
N ALA A 51 18.08 10.12 -8.57
CA ALA A 51 19.02 9.02 -8.39
C ALA A 51 20.43 9.32 -8.91
N GLY A 52 20.56 10.01 -10.05
CA GLY A 52 21.84 10.06 -10.76
C GLY A 52 22.32 8.62 -11.03
N ASP A 53 23.48 8.27 -10.51
CA ASP A 53 24.05 6.91 -10.60
C ASP A 53 23.83 6.06 -9.32
N ASP A 54 23.00 6.50 -8.36
CA ASP A 54 22.68 5.72 -7.16
C ASP A 54 21.80 4.51 -7.50
N GLU A 55 22.41 3.32 -7.53
CA GLU A 55 21.76 2.05 -7.85
C GLU A 55 20.54 1.74 -6.96
N LYS A 56 20.54 2.16 -5.69
CA LYS A 56 19.42 1.89 -4.77
C LYS A 56 18.20 2.73 -5.14
N LEU A 57 18.42 3.99 -5.50
CA LEU A 57 17.34 4.88 -5.92
C LEU A 57 16.81 4.50 -7.31
N LEU A 58 17.69 4.07 -8.23
CA LEU A 58 17.29 3.54 -9.53
C LEU A 58 16.41 2.28 -9.40
N ALA A 59 16.68 1.43 -8.40
CA ALA A 59 15.90 0.22 -8.14
C ALA A 59 14.43 0.50 -7.76
N PHE A 60 14.07 1.74 -7.41
CA PHE A 60 12.68 2.11 -7.13
C PHE A 60 11.81 2.21 -8.38
N GLY A 61 12.37 2.42 -9.57
CA GLY A 61 11.58 2.62 -10.79
C GLY A 61 10.50 1.55 -11.02
N PRO A 62 10.84 0.25 -11.01
CA PRO A 62 9.84 -0.82 -11.13
C PRO A 62 8.87 -0.91 -9.94
N VAL A 63 9.31 -0.51 -8.73
CA VAL A 63 8.46 -0.53 -7.53
C VAL A 63 7.39 0.57 -7.62
N VAL A 64 7.76 1.76 -8.10
CA VAL A 64 6.82 2.88 -8.30
C VAL A 64 5.69 2.48 -9.24
N THR A 65 6.04 1.96 -10.42
CA THR A 65 5.02 1.58 -11.42
C THR A 65 4.14 0.43 -10.93
N SER A 66 4.72 -0.55 -10.23
CA SER A 66 3.95 -1.64 -9.61
C SER A 66 2.97 -1.12 -8.54
N LEU A 67 3.40 -0.20 -7.67
CA LEU A 67 2.53 0.39 -6.67
C LEU A 67 1.39 1.20 -7.28
N MET A 68 1.68 1.98 -8.33
CA MET A 68 0.65 2.74 -9.05
C MET A 68 -0.36 1.83 -9.75
N ALA A 69 0.10 0.78 -10.43
CA ALA A 69 -0.78 -0.20 -11.06
C ALA A 69 -1.67 -0.89 -10.02
N SER A 70 -1.08 -1.39 -8.92
CA SER A 70 -1.86 -2.01 -7.84
C SER A 70 -2.80 -1.05 -7.11
N ALA A 71 -2.51 0.26 -7.11
CA ALA A 71 -3.45 1.26 -6.58
C ALA A 71 -4.64 1.43 -7.52
N ALA A 72 -4.41 1.47 -8.83
CA ALA A 72 -5.47 1.54 -9.84
C ALA A 72 -6.34 0.28 -9.83
N ASP A 73 -5.74 -0.91 -9.85
CA ASP A 73 -6.47 -2.19 -9.78
C ASP A 73 -7.35 -2.27 -8.54
N LEU A 74 -6.80 -1.85 -7.39
CA LEU A 74 -7.57 -1.82 -6.15
C LEU A 74 -8.74 -0.86 -6.30
N ALA A 75 -8.49 0.40 -6.70
CA ALA A 75 -9.53 1.43 -6.86
C ALA A 75 -10.67 1.00 -7.80
N GLU A 76 -10.38 0.30 -8.89
CA GLU A 76 -11.38 -0.23 -9.82
C GLU A 76 -12.22 -1.37 -9.23
N SER A 77 -11.63 -2.14 -8.31
CA SER A 77 -12.29 -3.29 -7.68
C SER A 77 -13.10 -2.96 -6.41
N THR A 78 -12.90 -1.77 -5.82
CA THR A 78 -13.61 -1.39 -4.60
C THR A 78 -15.03 -0.92 -4.89
N ASP A 79 -15.96 -1.20 -3.99
CA ASP A 79 -17.32 -0.64 -4.01
C ASP A 79 -17.40 0.76 -3.35
N TYR A 80 -16.27 1.43 -3.12
CA TYR A 80 -16.25 2.76 -2.50
C TYR A 80 -17.03 3.77 -3.38
N ARG A 81 -18.19 4.20 -2.86
CA ARG A 81 -19.02 5.26 -3.44
C ARG A 81 -18.86 6.48 -2.54
N GLY A 82 -17.93 7.36 -2.91
CA GLY A 82 -17.71 8.63 -2.22
C GLY A 82 -18.90 9.59 -2.28
#